data_AF-A0A9E2Z8D3-F1
#
_entry.id   AF-A0A9E2Z8D3-F1
#
_cell.length_a   1.000
_cell.length_b   1.000
_cell.length_c   1.000
_cell.angle_alpha   90.00
_cell.angle_beta   90.00
_cell.angle_gamma   90.00
#
_symmetry.space_group_name_H-M   'P 1'
#
loop_
_entity.id
_entity.type
_entity.pdbx_description
1 polymer ?
#
loop_
_entity_poly.entity_id
_entity_poly.type
_entity_poly.pdbx_seq_one_letter_code
_entity_poly.pdbx_strand_id
1 'polypeptide(L)'
;HLVRIPLAQLEERWADAGFIRIHRSYLVSLPLVTELRMGSSGYTVVVGSGAEEKELPVSRRHTRELKDRLVRRPKHGWGNGI
;
A
#
# COMPACT_ATOMS: atom_id res chain seq x y z
N HIS A 1 11.52 -12.18 14.97
CA HIS A 1 12.73 -11.34 15.12
C HIS A 1 12.34 -9.89 14.77
N LEU A 2 12.65 -8.91 15.62
CA LEU A 2 12.35 -7.51 15.35
C LEU A 2 13.56 -6.86 14.68
N VAL A 3 13.37 -6.38 13.46
CA VAL A 3 14.40 -5.65 12.73
C VAL A 3 14.35 -4.17 13.14
N ARG A 4 15.46 -3.63 13.64
CA ARG A 4 15.60 -2.20 13.97
C ARG A 4 16.29 -1.48 12.81
N ILE A 5 15.53 -1.19 11.76
CA ILE A 5 16.00 -0.39 10.63
C ILE A 5 14.99 0.77 10.45
N PRO A 6 15.45 2.02 10.27
CA PRO A 6 14.56 3.13 9.97
C PRO A 6 13.72 2.84 8.73
N LEU A 7 12.43 3.22 8.76
CA LEU A 7 11.52 2.94 7.66
C LEU A 7 11.99 3.58 6.33
N ALA A 8 12.66 4.74 6.39
CA ALA A 8 13.25 5.39 5.22
C ALA A 8 14.37 4.55 4.58
N GLN A 9 15.16 3.83 5.38
CA GLN A 9 16.21 2.95 4.86
C GLN A 9 15.62 1.67 4.29
N LEU A 10 14.53 1.14 4.87
CA LEU A 10 13.79 0.03 4.28
C LEU A 10 13.13 0.42 2.95
N GLU A 11 12.56 1.62 2.90
CA GLU A 11 11.95 2.19 1.70
C GLU A 11 12.92 2.23 0.53
N GLU A 12 14.13 2.78 0.72
CA GLU A 12 15.17 2.81 -0.31
C GLU A 12 15.57 1.41 -0.78
N ARG A 13 15.83 0.51 0.17
CA ARG A 13 16.31 -0.86 -0.14
C ARG A 13 15.27 -1.73 -0.83
N TRP A 14 13.99 -1.49 -0.59
CA TRP A 14 12.90 -2.32 -1.10
C TRP A 14 12.10 -1.65 -2.23
N ALA A 15 12.50 -0.45 -2.65
CA ALA A 15 11.88 0.26 -3.76
C ALA A 15 11.83 -0.60 -5.02
N ASP A 16 12.94 -1.27 -5.36
CA ASP A 16 13.04 -2.14 -6.55
C ASP A 16 12.19 -3.41 -6.43
N ALA A 17 11.91 -3.87 -5.21
CA ALA A 17 10.96 -4.95 -4.94
C ALA A 17 9.49 -4.51 -5.03
N GLY A 18 9.24 -3.22 -5.35
CA GLY A 18 7.91 -2.66 -5.50
C GLY A 18 7.26 -2.26 -4.18
N PHE A 19 8.04 -2.03 -3.12
CA PHE A 19 7.54 -1.42 -1.90
C PHE A 19 7.44 0.09 -2.05
N ILE A 20 6.39 0.66 -1.47
CA ILE A 20 6.19 2.10 -1.40
C ILE A 20 5.78 2.54 0.00
N ARG A 21 6.08 3.78 0.34
CA ARG A 21 5.64 4.38 1.59
C ARG A 21 4.26 4.99 1.44
N ILE A 22 3.34 4.57 2.31
CA ILE A 22 1.96 5.09 2.32
C ILE A 22 1.65 5.89 3.57
N HIS A 23 2.40 5.68 4.65
CA HIS A 23 2.24 6.38 5.92
C HIS A 23 3.60 6.52 6.61
N ARG A 24 3.71 7.40 7.61
CA ARG A 24 4.97 7.53 8.37
C ARG A 24 5.44 6.21 9.00
N SER A 25 4.49 5.31 9.30
CA SER A 25 4.71 4.01 9.95
C SER A 25 4.46 2.80 9.03
N TYR A 26 4.09 3.00 7.76
CA TYR A 26 3.75 1.89 6.86
C TYR A 26 4.48 1.98 5.53
N LEU A 27 5.11 0.86 5.20
CA LEU A 27 5.65 0.52 3.90
C LEU A 27 4.85 -0.66 3.37
N VAL A 28 4.35 -0.59 2.14
CA VAL A 28 3.47 -1.61 1.57
C VAL A 28 4.05 -2.15 0.26
N SER A 29 3.92 -3.46 0.07
CA SER A 29 4.22 -4.11 -1.20
C SER A 29 3.07 -3.83 -2.17
N LEU A 30 3.30 -3.00 -3.20
CA LEU A 30 2.31 -2.75 -4.25
C LEU A 30 1.73 -4.03 -4.88
N PRO A 31 2.51 -5.11 -5.13
CA PRO A 31 1.97 -6.38 -5.63
C PRO A 31 0.88 -7.01 -4.74
N LEU A 32 0.89 -6.74 -3.43
CA LEU A 32 -0.05 -7.33 -2.47
C LEU A 32 -1.29 -6.47 -2.22
N VAL A 33 -1.32 -5.24 -2.75
CA VAL A 33 -2.49 -4.36 -2.65
C VAL A 33 -3.66 -4.93 -3.45
N THR A 34 -4.74 -5.29 -2.77
CA THR A 34 -5.94 -5.84 -3.39
C THR A 34 -6.99 -4.77 -3.65
N GLU A 35 -7.04 -3.72 -2.82
CA GLU A 35 -8.01 -2.64 -2.97
C GLU A 35 -7.49 -1.29 -2.44
N LEU A 36 -8.03 -0.19 -2.98
CA LEU A 36 -7.87 1.16 -2.45
C LEU A 36 -9.24 1.70 -2.08
N ARG A 37 -9.51 1.80 -0.77
CA ARG A 37 -10.78 2.31 -0.22
C ARG A 37 -10.67 3.80 0.08
N MET A 38 -11.77 4.52 -0.11
CA MET A 38 -11.90 5.92 0.28
C MET A 38 -12.95 6.02 1.38
N GLY A 39 -12.55 6.49 2.55
CA GLY A 39 -13.42 6.75 3.69
C GLY A 39 -13.43 8.23 4.08
N SER A 40 -14.14 8.54 5.16
CA SER A 40 -14.26 9.91 5.68
C SER A 40 -12.92 10.52 6.15
N SER A 41 -11.98 9.69 6.61
CA SER A 41 -10.67 10.11 7.10
C SER A 41 -9.59 10.19 6.01
N GLY A 42 -9.87 9.67 4.80
CA GLY A 42 -8.93 9.61 3.70
C GLY A 42 -8.91 8.25 3.02
N TYR A 43 -7.74 7.90 2.46
CA TYR A 43 -7.55 6.64 1.75
C TYR A 43 -7.01 5.55 2.67
N THR A 44 -7.47 4.32 2.43
CA THR A 44 -6.98 3.10 3.07
C THR A 44 -6.58 2.11 1.98
N VAL A 45 -5.40 1.52 2.11
CA VAL A 45 -4.95 0.42 1.27
C VAL A 45 -5.32 -0.89 1.93
N VAL A 46 -5.90 -1.79 1.15
CA VAL A 46 -6.21 -3.15 1.57
C VAL A 46 -5.14 -4.08 1.00
N VAL A 47 -4.59 -4.94 1.85
CA VAL A 47 -3.63 -5.98 1.45
C VAL A 47 -4.07 -7.36 1.91
N GLY A 48 -3.74 -8.37 1.13
CA GLY A 48 -4.12 -9.76 1.40
C GLY A 48 -5.56 -10.06 0.97
N SER A 49 -6.06 -11.23 1.38
CA SER A 49 -7.37 -11.75 0.99
C SER A 49 -8.01 -12.56 2.11
N GLY A 50 -9.33 -12.55 2.18
CA GLY A 50 -10.09 -13.35 3.16
C GLY A 50 -9.82 -12.90 4.60
N ALA A 51 -9.66 -13.86 5.51
CA ALA A 51 -9.49 -13.57 6.95
C ALA A 51 -8.18 -12.83 7.31
N GLU A 52 -7.19 -12.81 6.41
CA GLU A 52 -5.90 -12.15 6.63
C GLU A 52 -5.84 -10.73 6.08
N GLU A 53 -6.95 -10.21 5.55
CA GLU A 53 -7.04 -8.87 5.01
C GLU A 53 -6.60 -7.82 6.05
N LYS A 54 -5.76 -6.87 5.62
CA LYS A 54 -5.31 -5.75 6.44
C LYS A 54 -5.62 -4.42 5.76
N GLU A 55 -6.22 -3.55 6.53
CA GLU A 55 -6.45 -2.16 6.17
C GLU A 55 -5.37 -1.25 6.74
N LEU A 56 -4.68 -0.53 5.87
CA LEU A 56 -3.59 0.36 6.22
C LEU A 56 -3.91 1.80 5.81
N PRO A 57 -3.92 2.77 6.74
CA PRO A 57 -4.22 4.16 6.42
C PRO A 57 -3.12 4.78 5.57
N VAL A 58 -3.51 5.62 4.61
CA VAL A 58 -2.61 6.37 3.75
C VAL A 58 -2.55 7.82 4.22
N SER A 59 -1.35 8.34 4.47
CA SER A 59 -1.18 9.78 4.69
C SER A 59 -1.49 10.54 3.41
N ARG A 60 -2.21 11.66 3.54
CA ARG A 60 -2.59 12.55 2.43
C ARG A 60 -1.44 12.88 1.47
N ARG A 61 -0.23 13.09 2.01
CA ARG A 61 0.97 13.41 1.21
C ARG A 61 1.43 12.27 0.28
N HIS A 62 1.14 11.01 0.61
CA HIS A 62 1.52 9.86 -0.22
C HIS A 62 0.38 9.41 -1.15
N THR A 63 -0.82 9.99 -1.03
CA THR A 63 -1.98 9.59 -1.83
C THR A 63 -1.75 9.76 -3.33
N ARG A 64 -1.13 10.87 -3.77
CA ARG A 64 -0.85 11.11 -5.19
C ARG A 64 0.10 10.06 -5.74
N GLU A 65 1.23 9.86 -5.09
CA GLU A 65 2.23 8.87 -5.50
C GLU A 65 1.65 7.45 -5.53
N LEU A 66 0.87 7.07 -4.52
CA LEU A 66 0.18 5.78 -4.48
C LEU A 66 -0.71 5.58 -5.70
N LYS A 67 -1.55 6.57 -6.05
CA LYS A 67 -2.42 6.51 -7.21
C LYS A 67 -1.63 6.40 -8.51
N ASP A 68 -0.60 7.22 -8.67
CA ASP A 68 0.25 7.21 -9.88
C ASP A 68 0.90 5.84 -10.09
N ARG A 69 1.39 5.21 -9.01
CA ARG A 69 2.00 3.87 -9.06
C ARG A 69 0.98 2.76 -9.35
N LEU A 70 -0.24 2.86 -8.83
CA LEU A 70 -1.31 1.89 -9.07
C LEU A 70 -1.83 2.00 -10.51
N VAL A 71 -2.00 3.20 -11.06
CA VAL A 71 -2.46 3.40 -12.45
C VAL A 71 -1.44 2.89 -13.45
N ARG A 72 -0.14 3.13 -13.21
CA ARG A 72 0.95 2.60 -14.06
C ARG A 72 1.09 1.09 -14.01
N ARG A 73 0.47 0.45 -13.02
CA ARG A 73 0.50 -0.99 -12.82
C ARG A 73 -0.90 -1.55 -12.99
N PRO A 74 -1.37 -1.78 -14.23
CA PRO A 74 -2.67 -2.39 -14.44
C PRO A 74 -2.69 -3.76 -13.77
N LYS A 75 -3.32 -3.84 -12.60
CA LYS A 75 -3.65 -5.11 -11.96
C LYS A 75 -4.95 -5.58 -12.59
N HIS A 76 -4.83 -6.64 -13.39
CA HIS A 76 -5.96 -7.43 -13.86
C HIS A 76 -6.76 -7.92 -12.64
N GLY A 77 -8.05 -7.56 -12.55
CA GLY A 77 -8.97 -8.12 -11.55
C GLY A 77 -9.42 -7.19 -10.41
N TRP A 78 -9.59 -5.89 -10.65
CA TRP A 78 -10.30 -5.03 -9.68
C TRP A 78 -11.81 -5.13 -9.92
N GLY A 79 -12.46 -5.95 -9.11
CA GLY A 79 -13.92 -6.06 -9.04
C GLY A 79 -14.47 -7.41 -9.49
N ASN A 80 -14.88 -8.24 -8.53
CA ASN A 80 -16.27 -8.71 -8.51
C ASN A 80 -16.64 -9.12 -7.07
N GLY A 81 -17.04 -8.14 -6.28
CA GLY A 81 -17.96 -8.39 -5.18
C GLY A 81 -19.36 -8.33 -5.78
N ILE A 82 -19.93 -9.50 -6.06
CA ILE A 82 -21.38 -9.72 -6.15
C ILE A 82 -21.80 -10.31 -4.82
#